data_AF-A0A060WV80-F1
#
_entry.id   AF-A0A060WV80-F1
#
_cell.length_a   1.000
_cell.length_b   1.000
_cell.length_c   1.000
_cell.angle_alpha   90.00
_cell.angle_beta   90.00
_cell.angle_gamma   90.00
#
_symmetry.space_group_name_H-M   'P 1'
#
loop_
_entity.id
_entity.type
_entity.pdbx_description
1 polymer ?
#
loop_
_entity_poly.entity_id
_entity_poly.type
_entity_poly.pdbx_seq_one_letter_code
_entity_poly.pdbx_strand_id
1 'polypeptide(L)'
;MFTRMLCFRMDDSPEVLNFSALERELQSAVEADKKYQRENDAKFRALHQKVGTYEEFRDIVLASNLKPLDRKDKAGAPRKQPWNALASTDKGQNQTSCDEIGLKVRLLPPHTNTNISPF
;
A
#
# COMPACT_ATOMS: atom_id res chain seq x y z
N MET A 1 -41.88 15.24 -19.82
CA MET A 1 -40.59 14.65 -20.26
C MET A 1 -40.50 13.27 -19.61
N PHE A 2 -40.65 12.22 -20.42
CA PHE A 2 -40.88 10.84 -19.98
C PHE A 2 -39.57 10.16 -19.61
N THR A 3 -39.42 9.78 -18.34
CA THR A 3 -38.30 8.94 -17.89
C THR A 3 -38.63 7.47 -18.18
N ARG A 4 -37.74 6.86 -18.94
CA ARG A 4 -37.81 5.56 -19.61
C ARG A 4 -37.92 4.42 -18.60
N MET A 5 -39.07 3.75 -18.63
CA MET A 5 -39.31 2.44 -18.02
C MET A 5 -38.31 1.45 -18.62
N LEU A 6 -37.34 1.01 -17.81
CA LEU A 6 -36.50 -0.15 -18.10
C LEU A 6 -37.41 -1.38 -18.04
N CYS A 7 -37.99 -1.72 -19.18
CA CYS A 7 -38.59 -3.03 -19.39
C CYS A 7 -37.43 -4.03 -19.41
N PHE A 8 -37.22 -4.72 -18.28
CA PHE A 8 -36.40 -5.92 -18.21
C PHE A 8 -37.11 -6.96 -19.08
N ARG A 9 -36.62 -7.15 -20.32
CA ARG A 9 -37.05 -8.27 -21.15
C ARG A 9 -36.65 -9.55 -20.41
N MET A 10 -37.63 -10.23 -19.86
CA MET A 10 -37.53 -11.66 -19.58
C MET A 10 -37.66 -12.36 -20.93
N ASP A 11 -36.55 -12.90 -21.42
CA ASP A 11 -36.54 -13.86 -22.52
C ASP A 11 -37.04 -15.20 -21.96
N ASP A 12 -38.35 -15.45 -22.08
CA ASP A 12 -38.98 -16.74 -21.74
C ASP A 12 -38.75 -17.75 -22.88
N SER A 13 -37.52 -18.23 -23.00
CA SER A 13 -37.18 -19.46 -23.74
C SER A 13 -36.47 -20.40 -22.76
N PRO A 14 -36.62 -21.74 -22.84
CA PRO A 14 -35.82 -22.66 -22.04
C PRO A 14 -34.36 -22.62 -22.54
N GLU A 15 -33.69 -21.53 -22.17
CA GLU A 15 -32.28 -21.29 -22.36
C GLU A 15 -31.57 -22.44 -21.64
N VAL A 16 -30.91 -23.29 -22.42
CA VAL A 16 -30.07 -24.36 -21.87
C VAL A 16 -29.04 -23.67 -20.97
N LEU A 17 -29.32 -23.69 -19.67
CA LEU A 17 -28.57 -22.98 -18.64
C LEU A 17 -27.11 -23.41 -18.72
N ASN A 18 -26.27 -22.52 -19.20
CA ASN A 18 -24.86 -22.82 -19.38
C ASN A 18 -24.13 -22.64 -18.04
N PHE A 19 -24.12 -23.70 -17.24
CA PHE A 19 -23.52 -23.71 -15.90
C PHE A 19 -22.06 -23.21 -15.89
N SER A 20 -21.31 -23.47 -16.97
CA SER A 20 -19.92 -23.01 -17.08
C SER A 20 -19.80 -21.48 -17.21
N ALA A 21 -20.72 -20.85 -17.94
CA ALA A 21 -20.77 -19.40 -18.06
C ALA A 21 -21.16 -18.74 -16.74
N LEU A 22 -22.15 -19.32 -16.06
CA LEU A 22 -22.63 -18.85 -14.75
C LEU A 22 -21.56 -19.02 -13.66
N GLU A 23 -20.83 -20.14 -13.65
CA GLU A 23 -19.74 -20.36 -12.71
C GLU A 23 -18.62 -19.33 -12.90
N ARG A 24 -18.26 -19.03 -14.14
CA ARG A 24 -17.26 -17.99 -14.44
C ARG A 24 -17.72 -16.61 -13.98
N GLU A 25 -18.99 -16.26 -14.19
CA GLU A 25 -19.56 -15.00 -13.71
C GLU A 25 -19.51 -14.92 -12.18
N LEU A 26 -19.90 -15.99 -11.50
CA LEU A 26 -19.83 -16.10 -10.05
C LEU A 26 -18.40 -15.95 -9.54
N GLN A 27 -17.44 -16.65 -10.14
CA GLN A 27 -16.03 -16.57 -9.78
C GLN A 27 -15.51 -15.14 -9.94
N SER A 28 -15.83 -14.48 -11.06
CA SER A 28 -15.49 -13.07 -11.30
C SER A 28 -16.07 -12.14 -10.25
N ALA A 29 -17.33 -12.32 -9.86
CA ALA A 29 -17.99 -11.52 -8.83
C ALA A 29 -17.31 -11.71 -7.46
N VAL A 30 -17.03 -12.96 -7.09
CA VAL A 30 -16.34 -13.29 -5.83
C VAL A 30 -14.93 -12.70 -5.79
N GLU A 31 -14.20 -12.73 -6.89
CA GLU A 31 -12.87 -12.12 -6.98
C GLU A 31 -12.91 -10.59 -6.85
N ALA A 32 -13.90 -9.95 -7.47
CA ALA A 32 -14.13 -8.52 -7.34
C ALA A 32 -14.43 -8.13 -5.88
N ASP A 33 -15.28 -8.89 -5.18
CA ASP A 33 -15.59 -8.66 -3.77
C ASP A 33 -14.36 -8.83 -2.88
N LYS A 34 -13.57 -9.88 -3.10
CA LYS A 34 -12.31 -10.11 -2.38
C LYS A 34 -11.31 -8.97 -2.60
N LYS A 35 -11.29 -8.37 -3.79
CA LYS A 35 -10.45 -7.21 -4.08
C LYS A 35 -10.96 -5.98 -3.33
N TYR A 36 -12.27 -5.71 -3.38
CA TYR A 36 -12.90 -4.60 -2.67
C TYR A 36 -12.67 -4.67 -1.16
N GLN A 37 -12.77 -5.86 -0.57
CA GLN A 37 -12.50 -6.07 0.86
C GLN A 37 -11.06 -5.71 1.23
N ARG A 38 -10.07 -6.12 0.43
CA ARG A 38 -8.65 -5.81 0.66
C ARG A 38 -8.36 -4.32 0.56
N GLU A 39 -8.94 -3.64 -0.43
CA GLU A 39 -8.80 -2.19 -0.58
C GLU A 39 -9.42 -1.44 0.59
N ASN A 40 -10.61 -1.86 1.04
CA ASN A 40 -11.26 -1.24 2.20
C ASN A 40 -10.49 -1.48 3.49
N ASP A 41 -9.96 -2.69 3.71
CA ASP A 41 -9.06 -2.95 4.85
C ASP A 41 -7.87 -1.97 4.82
N ALA A 42 -7.24 -1.78 3.66
CA ALA A 42 -6.16 -0.81 3.52
C ALA A 42 -6.61 0.64 3.81
N LYS A 43 -7.80 1.05 3.38
CA LYS A 43 -8.37 2.36 3.72
C LYS A 43 -8.54 2.51 5.24
N PHE A 44 -9.10 1.51 5.91
CA PHE A 44 -9.26 1.52 7.38
C PHE A 44 -7.91 1.55 8.10
N ARG A 45 -6.92 0.79 7.63
CA ARG A 45 -5.56 0.83 8.18
C ARG A 45 -4.93 2.21 8.04
N ALA A 46 -5.02 2.84 6.87
CA ALA A 46 -4.48 4.18 6.64
C ALA A 46 -5.16 5.22 7.55
N LEU A 47 -6.48 5.12 7.72
CA LEU A 47 -7.24 5.96 8.65
C LEU A 47 -6.80 5.77 10.10
N HIS A 48 -6.65 4.52 10.55
CA HIS A 48 -6.18 4.21 11.91
C HIS A 48 -4.74 4.68 12.15
N GLN A 49 -3.89 4.65 11.13
CA GLN A 49 -2.52 5.18 11.18
C GLN A 49 -2.46 6.72 11.17
N LYS A 50 -3.58 7.41 10.89
CA LYS A 50 -3.69 8.88 10.82
C LYS A 50 -2.66 9.49 9.86
N VAL A 51 -2.59 8.97 8.64
CA VAL A 51 -1.69 9.51 7.59
C VAL A 51 -1.94 10.99 7.33
N GLY A 52 -0.87 11.75 7.13
CA GLY A 52 -0.89 13.22 7.09
C GLY A 52 -1.24 13.79 5.72
N THR A 53 -1.04 13.02 4.66
CA THR A 53 -1.28 13.46 3.27
C THR A 53 -2.12 12.45 2.47
N TYR A 54 -2.80 12.95 1.45
CA TYR A 54 -3.58 12.09 0.55
C TYR A 54 -2.71 11.13 -0.26
N GLU A 55 -1.51 11.55 -0.66
CA GLU A 55 -0.59 10.69 -1.42
C GLU A 55 -0.17 9.47 -0.58
N GLU A 56 0.14 9.65 0.71
CA GLU A 56 0.41 8.52 1.62
C GLU A 56 -0.78 7.58 1.75
N PHE A 57 -1.99 8.12 1.88
CA PHE A 57 -3.22 7.32 1.90
C PHE A 57 -3.38 6.51 0.62
N ARG A 58 -3.16 7.15 -0.53
CA ARG A 58 -3.30 6.56 -1.86
C ARG A 58 -2.31 5.41 -2.05
N ASP A 59 -1.06 5.63 -1.67
CA ASP A 59 0.00 4.63 -1.76
C ASP A 59 -0.31 3.39 -0.92
N ILE A 60 -0.83 3.56 0.30
CA ILE A 60 -1.24 2.44 1.16
C ILE A 60 -2.37 1.63 0.52
N VAL A 61 -3.36 2.28 -0.07
CA VAL A 61 -4.50 1.60 -0.72
C VAL A 61 -4.06 0.88 -2.00
N LEU A 62 -3.21 1.52 -2.81
CA LEU A 62 -2.64 0.91 -4.01
C LEU A 62 -1.79 -0.32 -3.69
N ALA A 63 -1.06 -0.29 -2.57
CA ALA A 63 -0.26 -1.40 -2.08
C ALA A 63 -1.06 -2.50 -1.35
N SER A 64 -2.40 -2.43 -1.31
CA SER A 64 -3.27 -3.39 -0.59
C SER A 64 -3.15 -4.84 -1.06
N ASN A 65 -2.70 -5.05 -2.30
CA ASN A 65 -2.52 -6.37 -2.90
C ASN A 65 -1.16 -7.02 -2.56
N LEU A 66 -0.24 -6.29 -1.92
CA LEU A 66 1.08 -6.82 -1.56
C LEU A 66 0.98 -7.83 -0.42
N LYS A 67 1.61 -8.99 -0.61
CA LYS A 67 1.71 -10.01 0.42
C LYS A 67 2.88 -9.66 1.36
N PRO A 68 2.71 -9.81 2.69
CA PRO A 68 3.83 -9.71 3.63
C PRO A 68 4.93 -10.69 3.23
N LEU A 69 6.17 -10.22 3.29
CA LEU A 69 7.35 -11.00 2.92
C LEU A 69 7.52 -12.19 3.88
N ASP A 70 7.60 -13.41 3.35
CA ASP A 70 7.80 -14.61 4.16
C ASP A 70 9.27 -14.72 4.62
N ARG A 71 9.54 -15.49 5.68
CA ARG A 71 10.90 -15.67 6.23
C ARG A 71 11.86 -16.29 5.22
N LYS A 72 11.34 -17.07 4.27
CA LYS A 72 12.08 -17.64 3.15
C LYS A 72 12.36 -16.64 2.02
N ASP A 73 11.53 -15.60 1.90
CA ASP A 73 11.68 -14.53 0.91
C ASP A 73 12.65 -13.45 1.40
N LYS A 74 12.89 -13.39 2.73
CA LYS A 74 14.04 -12.67 3.30
C LYS A 74 15.28 -13.38 2.80
N ALA A 75 15.90 -12.84 1.75
CA ALA A 75 17.10 -13.36 1.14
C ALA A 75 18.05 -13.91 2.21
N GLY A 76 18.14 -15.24 2.32
CA GLY A 76 19.10 -15.95 3.17
C GLY A 76 20.54 -15.78 2.68
N ALA A 77 20.78 -14.84 1.76
CA ALA A 77 22.10 -14.41 1.40
C ALA A 77 22.74 -13.74 2.62
N PRO A 78 23.94 -14.15 3.05
CA PRO A 78 24.67 -13.42 4.06
C PRO A 78 24.75 -11.96 3.59
N ARG A 79 24.25 -11.05 4.44
CA ARG A 79 24.28 -9.62 4.16
C ARG A 79 25.76 -9.23 4.10
N LYS A 80 26.35 -9.25 2.89
CA LYS A 80 27.78 -9.01 2.67
C LYS A 80 28.22 -7.63 3.15
N GLN A 81 27.27 -6.72 3.35
CA GLN A 81 27.51 -5.35 3.74
C GLN A 81 26.77 -5.10 5.06
N PRO A 82 27.48 -4.69 6.12
CA PRO A 82 26.84 -4.23 7.33
C PRO A 82 25.98 -3.01 6.99
N TRP A 83 24.85 -2.88 7.68
CA TRP A 83 23.94 -1.75 7.51
C TRP A 83 24.63 -0.40 7.77
N ASN A 84 25.69 -0.42 8.57
CA ASN A 84 26.57 0.71 8.83
C ASN A 84 27.99 0.35 8.40
N ALA A 85 28.59 1.13 7.48
CA ALA A 85 29.99 0.94 7.09
C ALA A 85 30.96 1.05 8.29
N LEU A 86 30.63 1.87 9.29
CA LEU A 86 31.40 2.06 10.52
C LEU A 86 31.31 0.87 11.49
N ALA A 87 30.36 -0.05 11.31
CA ALA A 87 30.24 -1.22 12.18
C ALA A 87 31.33 -2.28 11.91
N SER A 88 32.09 -2.15 10.82
CA SER A 88 33.20 -3.03 10.46
C SER A 88 34.54 -2.46 10.91
N THR A 89 34.72 -2.14 12.19
CA THR A 89 36.07 -1.96 12.74
C THR A 89 36.06 -2.21 14.25
N ASP A 90 36.39 -3.43 14.66
CA ASP A 90 37.09 -3.61 15.93
C ASP A 90 38.05 -4.78 15.80
N LYS A 91 39.32 -4.44 15.60
CA LYS A 91 40.45 -5.01 16.36
C LYS A 91 41.54 -3.94 16.47
N GLY A 92 41.45 -3.14 17.52
CA GLY A 92 42.64 -2.59 18.18
C GLY A 92 42.90 -1.09 18.04
N GLN A 93 43.13 -0.48 19.22
CA GLN A 93 43.87 0.75 19.54
C GLN A 93 43.05 2.04 19.80
N ASN A 94 42.87 2.30 21.10
CA ASN A 94 43.11 3.55 21.84
C ASN A 94 42.59 4.90 21.28
N GLN A 95 41.61 5.43 22.00
CA GLN A 95 41.35 6.85 22.34
C GLN A 95 42.19 7.90 21.59
N THR A 96 41.56 8.70 20.71
CA THR A 96 41.84 10.14 20.58
C THR A 96 40.62 10.90 20.06
N SER A 97 40.35 12.04 20.70
CA SER A 97 39.60 13.23 20.27
C SER A 97 38.25 13.08 19.55
N CYS A 98 37.21 13.60 20.20
CA CYS A 98 35.98 14.00 19.54
C CYS A 98 36.26 15.19 18.62
N ASP A 99 36.53 14.93 17.35
CA ASP A 99 36.48 15.97 16.34
C ASP A 99 35.05 16.03 15.78
N GLU A 100 34.41 17.18 15.97
CA GLU A 100 33.09 17.51 15.45
C GLU A 100 33.06 17.34 13.93
N ILE A 101 32.57 16.19 13.48
CA ILE A 101 32.11 16.06 12.10
C ILE A 101 30.73 16.72 12.08
N GLY A 102 30.73 18.00 11.75
CA GLY A 102 29.53 18.77 11.42
C GLY A 102 28.80 18.16 10.23
N LEU A 103 28.05 17.07 10.46
CA LEU A 103 26.97 16.69 9.58
C LEU A 103 25.85 17.70 9.85
N LYS A 104 25.76 18.69 8.97
CA LYS A 104 24.55 19.48 8.80
C LYS A 104 23.44 18.52 8.38
N VAL A 105 22.78 17.92 9.37
CA VAL A 105 21.46 17.32 9.19
C VAL A 105 20.61 18.43 8.61
N ARG A 106 20.40 18.38 7.30
CA ARG A 106 19.39 19.19 6.65
C ARG A 106 18.08 18.62 7.16
N LEU A 107 17.66 19.09 8.34
CA LEU A 107 16.31 18.92 8.84
C LEU A 107 15.44 19.51 7.74
N LEU A 108 14.84 18.65 6.91
CA LEU A 108 13.79 19.09 6.02
C LEU A 108 12.68 19.62 6.93
N PRO A 109 12.31 20.91 6.80
CA PRO A 109 11.27 21.45 7.65
C PRO A 109 9.97 20.70 7.38
N PRO A 110 9.13 20.49 8.42
CA PRO A 110 7.81 19.94 8.22
C PRO A 110 7.05 20.83 7.23
N HIS A 111 6.51 20.23 6.16
CA HIS A 111 5.63 20.93 5.24
C HIS A 111 4.33 21.30 5.97
N THR A 112 4.33 22.46 6.62
CA THR A 112 3.10 23.07 7.12
C THR A 112 2.36 23.65 5.92
N ASN A 113 1.32 22.94 5.47
CA ASN A 113 0.41 23.47 4.47
C ASN A 113 -0.51 24.50 5.14
N THR A 114 -0.13 25.77 5.08
CA THR A 114 -0.96 26.90 5.53
C THR A 114 -1.24 27.81 4.34
N ASN A 115 -2.25 27.46 3.54
CA ASN A 115 -2.98 28.43 2.74
C ASN A 115 -4.32 28.70 3.43
N ILE A 116 -4.29 29.59 4.41
CA ILE A 116 -5.45 30.37 4.82
C ILE A 116 -5.03 31.83 4.66
N SER A 117 -5.40 32.42 3.52
CA SER A 117 -5.39 33.86 3.35
C SER A 117 -6.70 34.41 3.93
N PRO A 118 -6.65 35.41 4.83
CA PRO A 118 -7.85 36.12 5.26
C PRO A 118 -8.01 37.35 4.37
N PHE A 119 -8.89 37.28 3.36
CA PHE A 119 -9.59 38.43 2.79
C PHE A 119 -10.90 37.95 2.15
#